data_AF-A0A523K4T0-F1
#
_entry.id   AF-A0A523K4T0-F1
#
_cell.length_a   1.000
_cell.length_b   1.000
_cell.length_c   1.000
_cell.angle_alpha   90.00
_cell.angle_beta   90.00
_cell.angle_gamma   90.00
#
_symmetry.space_group_name_H-M   'P 1'
#
loop_
_entity.id
_entity.type
_entity.pdbx_description
1 polymer ?
#
loop_
_entity_poly.entity_id
_entity_poly.type
_entity_poly.pdbx_seq_one_letter_code
_entity_poly.pdbx_strand_id
1 'polypeptide(L)' 'MMVVIPEQGRLAEVPFPRLLLDLYKARFSGAVTLSRERVGKRFLLHEGVPVFAESNLASESLGV' A
#
# COMPACT_ATOMS: atom_id res chain seq x y z
N MET A 1 -16.62 7.87 10.20
CA MET A 1 -16.64 6.44 9.84
C MET A 1 -15.27 5.87 10.08
N MET A 2 -15.12 4.86 10.94
CA MET A 2 -13.87 4.09 11.04
C MET A 2 -13.68 3.36 9.72
N VAL A 3 -12.60 3.68 9.01
CA VAL A 3 -12.17 2.92 7.84
C VAL A 3 -11.41 1.72 8.37
N VAL A 4 -11.91 0.52 8.10
CA VAL A 4 -11.13 -0.70 8.32
C VAL A 4 -10.08 -0.76 7.23
N ILE A 5 -8.83 -0.50 7.60
CA ILE A 5 -7.70 -0.60 6.68
C ILE A 5 -7.25 -2.07 6.67
N PRO A 6 -7.36 -2.79 5.54
CA PRO A 6 -6.85 -4.14 5.46
C PRO A 6 -5.33 -4.12 5.53
N GLU A 7 -4.74 -4.95 6.40
CA GLU A 7 -3.28 -5.13 6.47
C GLU A 7 -2.74 -5.88 5.23
N GLN A 8 -3.61 -6.66 4.57
CA GLN A 8 -3.31 -7.47 3.38
C GLN A 8 -4.51 -7.51 2.45
N GLY A 9 -4.29 -7.52 1.13
CA GLY A 9 -5.37 -7.64 0.15
C GLY A 9 -4.89 -7.81 -1.30
N ARG A 10 -5.79 -8.30 -2.16
CA ARG A 10 -5.52 -8.41 -3.61
C ARG A 10 -5.78 -7.06 -4.29
N LEU A 11 -4.79 -6.57 -5.02
CA LEU A 11 -4.87 -5.33 -5.82
C LEU A 11 -5.98 -5.35 -6.88
N ALA A 12 -6.38 -6.54 -7.34
CA ALA A 12 -7.49 -6.70 -8.28
C ALA A 12 -8.86 -6.39 -7.65
N GLU A 13 -8.97 -6.46 -6.32
CA GLU A 13 -10.21 -6.29 -5.56
C GLU A 13 -10.24 -4.95 -4.81
N VAL A 14 -9.07 -4.35 -4.58
CA VAL A 14 -8.93 -3.04 -3.92
C VAL A 14 -8.51 -1.99 -4.95
N PRO A 15 -9.36 -1.02 -5.29
CA PRO A 15 -8.97 0.10 -6.15
C PRO A 15 -7.84 0.87 -5.44
N PHE A 16 -6.60 0.70 -5.90
CA PHE A 16 -5.42 1.25 -5.25
C PHE A 16 -5.52 2.76 -4.98
N PRO A 17 -6.04 3.61 -5.91
CA PRO A 17 -6.24 5.03 -5.63
C PRO A 17 -7.19 5.28 -4.45
N ARG A 18 -8.23 4.46 -4.29
CA ARG A 18 -9.18 4.59 -3.19
C ARG A 18 -8.54 4.21 -1.87
N LEU A 19 -7.77 3.12 -1.84
CA LEU A 19 -6.99 2.72 -0.68
C LEU A 19 -6.03 3.83 -0.23
N LEU A 20 -5.27 4.42 -1.15
CA LEU A 20 -4.37 5.52 -0.83
C LEU A 20 -5.10 6.72 -0.22
N LEU A 21 -6.25 7.09 -0.77
CA LEU A 21 -7.08 8.18 -0.23
C LEU A 21 -7.58 7.85 1.19
N ASP A 22 -7.99 6.62 1.42
CA ASP A 22 -8.51 6.17 2.71
C ASP A 22 -7.38 6.10 3.76
N LEU A 23 -6.18 5.66 3.38
CA LEU A 23 -4.96 5.69 4.21
C LEU A 23 -4.53 7.12 4.55
N TYR A 24 -4.58 8.03 3.59
CA TYR A 24 -4.31 9.46 3.78
C TYR A 24 -5.28 10.09 4.79
N LYS A 25 -6.59 9.86 4.62
CA LYS A 25 -7.61 10.37 5.54
C LYS A 25 -7.46 9.82 6.96
N ALA A 26 -7.01 8.59 7.09
CA ALA A 26 -6.77 7.94 8.38
C ALA A 26 -5.43 8.34 9.04
N ARG A 27 -4.58 9.11 8.34
CA ARG A 27 -3.21 9.43 8.77
C ARG A 27 -2.41 8.17 9.13
N PHE A 28 -2.58 7.11 8.36
CA PHE A 28 -2.01 5.80 8.67
C PHE A 28 -0.48 5.80 8.58
N SER A 29 0.18 5.33 9.64
CA SER A 29 1.63 5.12 9.68
C SER A 29 1.92 3.63 9.84
N GLY A 30 2.60 3.01 8.87
CA GLY A 30 2.82 1.57 8.85
C GLY A 30 3.11 1.01 7.47
N ALA A 31 3.06 -0.32 7.36
CA ALA A 31 3.28 -1.02 6.11
C ALA A 31 1.96 -1.55 5.52
N VAL A 32 1.80 -1.43 4.20
CA VAL A 32 0.72 -2.08 3.46
C VAL A 32 1.33 -2.99 2.41
N THR A 33 0.93 -4.26 2.42
CA THR A 33 1.39 -5.25 1.44
C THR A 33 0.23 -5.60 0.53
N LEU A 34 0.44 -5.39 -0.78
CA LEU A 34 -0.54 -5.67 -1.81
C LEU A 34 -0.02 -6.74 -2.76
N SER A 35 -0.88 -7.66 -3.18
CA SER A 35 -0.53 -8.69 -4.15
C SER A 35 -1.45 -8.70 -5.35
N ARG A 36 -0.88 -8.95 -6.54
CA ARG A 36 -1.60 -9.27 -7.77
C ARG A 36 -0.89 -10.44 -8.44
N GLU A 37 -1.54 -11.59 -8.47
CA GLU A 37 -0.97 -12.85 -8.97
C GLU A 37 0.38 -13.16 -8.28
N ARG A 38 1.49 -13.17 -9.02
CA ARG A 38 2.84 -13.43 -8.49
C ARG A 38 3.57 -12.17 -8.03
N VAL A 39 2.99 -10.99 -8.25
CA VAL A 39 3.61 -9.70 -7.91
C VAL A 39 3.11 -9.23 -6.55
N GLY A 40 4.02 -9.12 -5.59
CA GLY A 40 3.85 -8.45 -4.31
C GLY A 40 4.49 -7.08 -4.35
N LYS A 41 3.82 -6.09 -3.79
CA LYS A 41 4.36 -4.76 -3.51
C LYS A 41 4.15 -4.42 -2.04
N ARG A 42 5.18 -3.89 -1.40
CA ARG A 42 5.10 -3.38 -0.03
C ARG A 42 5.32 -1.88 -0.05
N PHE A 43 4.46 -1.16 0.65
CA PHE A 43 4.51 0.29 0.80
C PHE A 43 4.72 0.62 2.27
N LEU A 44 5.64 1.53 2.58
CA LEU A 44 5.71 2.18 3.90
C LEU A 44 5.01 3.53 3.80
N LEU A 45 4.19 3.83 4.79
CA LEU A 45 3.45 5.08 4.89
C LEU A 45 3.81 5.80 6.18
N HIS A 46 3.90 7.12 6.09
CA HIS A 46 4.00 8.04 7.20
C HIS A 46 2.85 9.05 7.11
N GLU A 47 1.98 9.08 8.11
CA GLU A 47 0.78 9.93 8.15
C GLU A 47 -0.09 9.82 6.88
N GLY A 48 -0.17 8.60 6.34
CA GLY A 48 -0.95 8.25 5.15
C GLY A 48 -0.28 8.62 3.82
N VAL A 49 0.95 9.15 3.84
CA VAL A 49 1.76 9.44 2.66
C VAL A 49 2.73 8.28 2.41
N PRO A 50 2.76 7.66 1.22
CA PRO A 50 3.76 6.66 0.88
C PRO A 50 5.16 7.28 0.86
N VAL A 51 6.09 6.69 1.62
CA VAL A 51 7.49 7.14 1.71
C VAL A 51 8.48 6.12 1.15
N PHE A 52 8.04 4.86 0.94
CA PHE A 52 8.85 3.80 0.37
C PHE A 52 7.97 2.78 -0.36
N ALA A 53 8.47 2.22 -1.46
CA ALA A 53 7.83 1.11 -2.16
C ALA A 53 8.87 0.10 -2.69
N GLU A 54 8.63 -1.19 -2.44
CA GLU A 54 9.42 -2.31 -2.96
C GLU A 54 8.54 -3.34 -3.66
N SER A 55 9.09 -4.00 -4.69
CA SER A 55 8.45 -5.12 -5.37
C SER A 55 9.23 -6.42 -5.17
N ASN A 56 8.52 -7.54 -5.10
CA ASN A 56 9.12 -8.87 -5.07
C ASN A 56 9.64 -9.35 -6.44
N LEU A 57 9.40 -8.60 -7.52
CA LEU A 57 10.04 -8.84 -8.81
C LEU A 57 11.48 -8.32 -8.76
N ALA A 58 12.41 -9.09 -9.32
CA ALA A 58 13.80 -8.67 -9.42
C ALA A 58 13.90 -7.34 -10.18
N SER A 59 14.33 -6.29 -9.48
CA SER A 59 14.50 -4.91 -9.94
C SER A 59 13.21 -4.13 -10.20
N GLU A 60 12.65 -3.51 -9.15
CA GLU A 60 12.04 -2.18 -9.22
C GLU A 60 11.78 -1.68 -7.78
N SER A 61 12.66 -0.80 -7.28
CA SER A 61 12.46 -0.01 -6.06
C SER A 61 12.30 1.47 -6.44
N LEU A 62 11.35 2.17 -5.82
CA LEU A 62 11.15 3.61 -5.98
C LEU A 62 11.28 4.28 -4.61
N GLY A 63 12.37 5.02 -4.42
CA GLY A 63 12.76 5.65 -3.16
C GLY A 63 14.25 6.02 -3.21
N VAL A 64 14.69 6.95 -2.35
CA VAL A 64 16.10 7.36 -2.23
C VAL A 64 16.83 6.43 -1.28
#